data_AF-A0A7K0KKB2-F1
#
_entry.id   AF-A0A7K0KKB2-F1
#
_cell.length_a   1.000
_cell.length_b   1.000
_cell.length_c   1.000
_cell.angle_alpha   90.00
_cell.angle_beta   90.00
_cell.angle_gamma   90.00
#
_symmetry.space_group_name_H-M   'P 1'
#
loop_
_entity.id
_entity.type
_entity.pdbx_description
1 polymer ?
#
loop_
_entity_poly.entity_id
_entity_poly.type
_entity_poly.pdbx_seq_one_letter_code
_entity_poly.pdbx_strand_id
1 'polypeptide(L)'
;MTEDAPTTWTGSLRHKWMRTLPPDKMLPERQPAYVTSWIYVFGMATIVSLILVLGSGAILTLGGVEWFHTSSLGRFVNSLHFWSVQLFFLFMIVHLWGKFWMAAWRGKRAMTWMTGAVAFLASVGTAFTGYVITTNFNAQWIAFESKDVMNAVGLGAIFNVADLGQMILLHVCLLPAGLGLIVIMHVLLVRKHGVVPPLEALDPDAQKAQVA
;
A
#
# COMPACT_ATOMS: atom_id res chain seq x y z
N MET A 1 -31.01 7.71 28.60
CA MET A 1 -30.00 6.71 29.02
C MET A 1 -28.64 7.37 28.92
N THR A 2 -28.02 7.64 30.06
CA THR A 2 -26.66 8.18 30.16
C THR A 2 -25.69 7.11 29.65
N GLU A 3 -24.97 7.36 28.55
CA GLU A 3 -23.87 6.48 28.16
C GLU A 3 -22.80 6.59 29.25
N ASP A 4 -22.70 5.58 30.11
CA ASP A 4 -21.62 5.49 31.09
C ASP A 4 -20.28 5.56 30.36
N ALA A 5 -19.41 6.47 30.82
CA ALA A 5 -18.09 6.63 30.26
C ALA A 5 -17.36 5.27 30.31
N PRO A 6 -16.72 4.83 29.21
CA PRO A 6 -16.14 3.49 29.15
C PRO A 6 -15.06 3.31 30.23
N THR A 7 -15.27 2.34 31.12
CA THR A 7 -14.39 2.05 32.26
C THR A 7 -13.21 1.14 31.93
N THR A 8 -13.21 0.51 30.75
CA THR A 8 -12.16 -0.41 30.29
C THR A 8 -11.50 0.10 29.00
N TRP A 9 -10.24 -0.29 28.77
CA TRP A 9 -9.52 0.07 27.54
C TRP A 9 -10.22 -0.45 26.28
N THR A 10 -10.78 -1.67 26.33
CA THR A 10 -11.59 -2.23 25.23
C THR A 10 -12.87 -1.43 25.02
N GLY A 11 -13.52 -0.97 26.09
CA GLY A 11 -14.68 -0.07 26.04
C GLY A 11 -14.33 1.28 25.40
N SER A 12 -13.21 1.90 25.79
CA SER A 12 -12.75 3.16 25.20
C SER A 12 -12.38 3.00 23.73
N LEU A 13 -11.73 1.90 23.36
CA LEU A 13 -11.39 1.58 21.98
C LEU A 13 -12.65 1.40 21.13
N ARG A 14 -13.63 0.62 21.62
CA ARG A 14 -14.93 0.41 20.95
C ARG A 14 -15.67 1.73 20.78
N HIS A 15 -15.76 2.55 21.82
CA HIS A 15 -16.44 3.85 21.75
C HIS A 15 -15.77 4.79 20.73
N LYS A 16 -14.42 4.87 20.75
CA LYS A 16 -13.66 5.64 19.76
C LYS A 16 -13.86 5.11 18.34
N TRP A 17 -13.90 3.79 18.16
CA TRP A 17 -14.16 3.13 16.88
C TRP A 17 -15.54 3.50 16.36
N MET A 18 -16.60 3.30 17.16
CA MET A 18 -17.98 3.60 16.76
C MET A 18 -18.17 5.08 16.40
N ARG A 19 -17.49 5.99 17.11
CA ARG A 19 -17.56 7.43 16.82
C ARG A 19 -16.83 7.85 15.54
N THR A 20 -15.74 7.16 15.18
CA THR A 20 -14.85 7.60 14.09
C THR A 20 -15.00 6.77 12.80
N LEU A 21 -15.28 5.47 12.95
CA LEU A 21 -15.43 4.47 11.90
C LEU A 21 -16.63 3.55 12.21
N PRO A 22 -17.87 4.08 12.24
CA PRO A 22 -19.06 3.24 12.37
C PRO A 22 -19.15 2.23 11.21
N PRO A 23 -19.81 1.08 11.40
CA PRO A 23 -19.92 0.01 10.39
C PRO A 23 -20.34 0.51 9.00
N ASP A 24 -21.29 1.44 8.96
CA ASP A 24 -21.81 2.02 7.71
C ASP A 24 -20.75 2.75 6.88
N LYS A 25 -19.69 3.27 7.52
CA LYS A 25 -18.55 3.87 6.82
C LYS A 25 -17.54 2.83 6.34
N MET A 26 -17.46 1.68 7.00
CA MET A 26 -16.57 0.59 6.59
C MET A 26 -17.12 -0.17 5.38
N LEU A 27 -18.43 -0.43 5.38
CA LEU A 27 -19.15 -1.15 4.34
C LEU A 27 -20.32 -0.30 3.79
N PRO A 28 -20.04 0.82 3.11
CA PRO A 28 -21.09 1.70 2.60
C PRO A 28 -21.83 1.08 1.43
N GLU A 29 -23.17 1.17 1.46
CA GLU A 29 -24.04 0.72 0.36
C GLU A 29 -24.06 1.70 -0.83
N ARG A 30 -23.71 2.97 -0.60
CA ARG A 30 -23.72 4.03 -1.62
C ARG A 30 -22.40 4.79 -1.63
N GLN A 31 -21.90 5.09 -2.83
CA GLN A 31 -20.76 5.97 -3.04
C GLN A 31 -21.20 7.24 -3.78
N PRO A 32 -20.55 8.39 -3.55
CA PRO A 32 -20.88 9.61 -4.27
C PRO A 32 -20.71 9.43 -5.79
N ALA A 33 -21.59 10.03 -6.60
CA ALA A 33 -21.61 9.84 -8.06
C ALA A 33 -20.29 10.21 -8.75
N TYR A 34 -19.50 11.13 -8.20
CA TYR A 34 -18.18 11.49 -8.74
C TYR A 34 -17.11 10.41 -8.55
N VAL A 35 -17.33 9.42 -7.67
CA VAL A 35 -16.44 8.25 -7.51
C VAL A 35 -16.56 7.28 -8.68
N THR A 36 -17.59 7.43 -9.53
CA THR A 36 -17.77 6.68 -10.79
C THR A 36 -16.74 7.06 -11.87
N SER A 37 -15.91 8.09 -11.65
CA SER A 37 -14.81 8.42 -12.55
C SER A 37 -13.77 7.30 -12.59
N TRP A 38 -13.33 6.93 -13.80
CA TRP A 38 -12.39 5.83 -14.07
C TRP A 38 -11.11 5.88 -13.21
N ILE A 39 -10.65 7.09 -12.85
CA ILE A 39 -9.44 7.30 -12.05
C ILE A 39 -9.52 6.70 -10.64
N TYR A 40 -10.72 6.44 -10.11
CA TYR A 40 -10.90 5.81 -8.80
C TYR A 40 -10.65 4.30 -8.82
N VAL A 41 -10.69 3.66 -10.00
CA VAL A 41 -10.41 2.21 -10.16
C VAL A 41 -8.98 1.88 -9.73
N PHE A 42 -8.01 2.77 -9.95
CA PHE A 42 -6.61 2.50 -9.63
C PHE A 42 -6.33 2.31 -8.15
N GLY A 43 -7.12 2.91 -7.26
CA GLY A 43 -6.98 2.65 -5.82
C GLY A 43 -7.32 1.19 -5.48
N MET A 44 -8.43 0.69 -6.02
CA MET A 44 -8.83 -0.71 -5.84
C MET A 44 -7.88 -1.66 -6.58
N ALA A 45 -7.50 -1.35 -7.82
CA ALA A 45 -6.58 -2.15 -8.60
C ALA A 45 -5.22 -2.31 -7.88
N THR A 46 -4.71 -1.25 -7.23
CA THR A 46 -3.51 -1.31 -6.40
C THR A 46 -3.67 -2.29 -5.23
N ILE A 47 -4.82 -2.28 -4.54
CA ILE A 47 -5.09 -3.21 -3.43
C ILE A 47 -5.17 -4.66 -3.94
N VAL A 48 -5.89 -4.90 -5.04
CA VAL A 48 -6.00 -6.23 -5.64
C VAL A 48 -4.63 -6.75 -6.06
N SER A 49 -3.81 -5.91 -6.72
CA SER A 49 -2.44 -6.29 -7.06
C SER A 49 -1.60 -6.57 -5.83
N LEU A 50 -1.72 -5.81 -4.74
CA LEU A 50 -1.02 -6.09 -3.48
C LEU A 50 -1.41 -7.46 -2.91
N ILE A 51 -2.70 -7.81 -2.93
CA ILE A 51 -3.18 -9.12 -2.47
C ILE A 51 -2.56 -10.23 -3.32
N LEU A 52 -2.49 -10.05 -4.64
CA LEU A 52 -1.85 -11.01 -5.55
C LEU A 52 -0.35 -11.13 -5.29
N VAL A 53 0.36 -10.03 -5.05
CA VAL A 53 1.79 -10.02 -4.67
C VAL A 53 1.99 -10.80 -3.37
N LEU A 54 1.21 -10.52 -2.32
CA LEU A 54 1.33 -11.20 -1.03
C LEU A 54 0.98 -12.69 -1.14
N GLY A 55 -0.09 -13.04 -1.86
CA GLY A 55 -0.52 -14.42 -2.05
C GLY A 55 0.48 -15.25 -2.85
N SER A 56 0.93 -14.74 -4.00
CA SER A 56 1.96 -15.41 -4.80
C SER A 56 3.31 -15.50 -4.07
N GLY A 57 3.69 -14.47 -3.32
CA GLY A 57 4.90 -14.46 -2.50
C GLY A 57 4.85 -15.52 -1.41
N ALA A 58 3.73 -15.61 -0.69
CA ALA A 58 3.50 -16.65 0.31
C ALA A 58 3.59 -18.06 -0.30
N ILE A 59 3.06 -18.28 -1.49
CA ILE A 59 3.17 -19.57 -2.19
C ILE A 59 4.64 -19.89 -2.54
N LEU A 60 5.43 -18.91 -2.99
CA LEU A 60 6.86 -19.11 -3.26
C LEU A 60 7.63 -19.55 -2.01
N THR A 61 7.24 -19.09 -0.81
CA THR A 61 7.90 -19.51 0.43
C THR A 61 7.80 -21.01 0.71
N LEU A 62 6.78 -21.69 0.16
CA LEU A 62 6.59 -23.14 0.33
C LEU A 62 7.65 -23.96 -0.40
N GLY A 63 8.16 -23.45 -1.54
CA GLY A 63 9.19 -24.11 -2.33
C GLY A 63 10.61 -23.66 -1.97
N GLY A 64 10.76 -22.52 -1.28
CA GLY A 64 12.06 -21.90 -1.03
C GLY A 64 12.64 -21.20 -2.26
N VAL A 65 13.83 -20.61 -2.09
CA VAL A 65 14.45 -19.70 -3.08
C VAL A 65 14.93 -20.39 -4.37
N GLU A 66 15.10 -21.70 -4.37
CA GLU A 66 15.53 -22.47 -5.54
C GLU A 66 14.34 -22.90 -6.42
N TRP A 67 13.12 -22.90 -5.87
CA TRP A 67 11.97 -23.57 -6.48
C TRP A 67 11.58 -22.97 -7.83
N PHE A 68 11.69 -21.66 -7.96
CA PHE A 68 11.40 -20.96 -9.21
C PHE A 68 12.49 -21.14 -10.27
N HIS A 69 13.65 -21.73 -9.95
CA HIS A 69 14.64 -22.15 -10.94
C HIS A 69 14.40 -23.58 -11.42
N THR A 70 14.00 -24.45 -10.51
CA THR A 70 13.98 -25.91 -10.75
C THR A 70 12.61 -26.45 -11.20
N SER A 71 11.50 -25.77 -10.88
CA SER A 71 10.15 -26.26 -11.15
C SER A 71 9.38 -25.42 -12.19
N SER A 72 8.61 -26.06 -13.05
CA SER A 72 7.67 -25.37 -13.97
C SER A 72 6.58 -24.61 -13.20
N LEU A 73 6.04 -25.22 -12.14
CA LEU A 73 5.08 -24.57 -11.26
C LEU A 73 5.73 -23.41 -10.51
N GLY A 74 6.95 -23.60 -9.99
CA GLY A 74 7.72 -22.53 -9.35
C GLY A 74 7.95 -21.34 -10.29
N ARG A 75 8.35 -21.59 -11.54
CA ARG A 75 8.48 -20.55 -12.58
C ARG A 75 7.18 -19.81 -12.85
N PHE A 76 6.06 -20.53 -12.91
CA PHE A 76 4.73 -19.93 -13.09
C PHE A 76 4.35 -19.01 -11.92
N VAL A 77 4.50 -19.49 -10.67
CA VAL A 77 4.19 -18.68 -9.48
C VAL A 77 5.12 -17.46 -9.40
N ASN A 78 6.41 -17.62 -9.72
CA ASN A 78 7.35 -16.49 -9.79
C ASN A 78 6.97 -15.47 -10.86
N SER A 79 6.50 -15.93 -12.02
CA SER A 79 5.99 -15.05 -13.07
C SER A 79 4.74 -14.31 -12.61
N LEU A 80 3.82 -14.99 -11.93
CA LEU A 80 2.64 -14.38 -11.34
C LEU A 80 3.02 -13.31 -10.30
N HIS A 81 3.99 -13.60 -9.43
CA HIS A 81 4.51 -12.66 -8.45
C HIS A 81 5.11 -11.42 -9.13
N PHE A 82 6.02 -11.63 -10.08
CA PHE A 82 6.65 -10.56 -10.85
C PHE A 82 5.63 -9.65 -11.53
N TRP A 83 4.68 -10.21 -12.29
CA TRP A 83 3.67 -9.41 -12.99
C TRP A 83 2.70 -8.71 -12.04
N SER A 84 2.39 -9.32 -10.89
CA SER A 84 1.59 -8.67 -9.85
C SER A 84 2.30 -7.45 -9.28
N VAL A 85 3.63 -7.50 -9.11
CA VAL A 85 4.44 -6.35 -8.70
C VAL A 85 4.42 -5.25 -9.78
N GLN A 86 4.54 -5.61 -11.07
CA GLN A 86 4.48 -4.62 -12.16
C GLN A 86 3.13 -3.87 -12.17
N LEU A 87 2.03 -4.62 -12.08
CA LEU A 87 0.69 -4.04 -12.03
C LEU A 87 0.49 -3.21 -10.76
N PHE A 88 1.00 -3.67 -9.62
CA PHE A 88 0.95 -2.94 -8.35
C PHE A 88 1.59 -1.55 -8.47
N PHE A 89 2.81 -1.46 -9.01
CA PHE A 89 3.47 -0.16 -9.21
C PHE A 89 2.80 0.69 -10.27
N LEU A 90 2.38 0.09 -11.40
CA LEU A 90 1.66 0.81 -12.45
C LEU A 90 0.41 1.47 -11.89
N PHE A 91 -0.44 0.72 -11.19
CA PHE A 91 -1.66 1.24 -10.59
C PHE A 91 -1.36 2.23 -9.46
N MET A 92 -0.34 1.98 -8.65
CA MET A 92 0.04 2.87 -7.55
C MET A 92 0.55 4.22 -8.06
N ILE A 93 1.36 4.25 -9.12
CA ILE A 93 1.86 5.50 -9.71
C ILE A 93 0.70 6.30 -10.29
N VAL A 94 -0.19 5.65 -11.06
CA VAL A 94 -1.38 6.31 -11.61
C VAL A 94 -2.29 6.80 -10.49
N HIS A 95 -2.47 6.02 -9.42
CA HIS A 95 -3.22 6.41 -8.25
C HIS A 95 -2.59 7.64 -7.56
N LEU A 96 -1.29 7.61 -7.28
CA LEU A 96 -0.55 8.68 -6.65
C LEU A 96 -0.65 9.97 -7.48
N TRP A 97 -0.27 9.92 -8.75
CA TRP A 97 -0.27 11.10 -9.62
C TRP A 97 -1.69 11.62 -9.90
N GLY A 98 -2.65 10.72 -10.13
CA GLY A 98 -4.05 11.12 -10.31
C GLY A 98 -4.59 11.83 -9.08
N LYS A 99 -4.34 11.29 -7.88
CA LYS A 99 -4.73 11.94 -6.63
C LYS A 99 -3.89 13.17 -6.30
N PHE A 100 -2.67 13.27 -6.86
CA PHE A 100 -1.90 14.50 -6.87
C PHE A 100 -2.68 15.60 -7.62
N TRP A 101 -2.95 15.42 -8.91
CA TRP A 101 -3.59 16.48 -9.69
C TRP A 101 -5.04 16.80 -9.27
N MET A 102 -5.74 15.87 -8.62
CA MET A 102 -7.06 16.12 -8.03
C MET A 102 -7.02 16.92 -6.71
N ALA A 103 -5.83 17.24 -6.20
CA ALA A 103 -5.63 17.86 -4.89
C ALA A 103 -6.33 17.10 -3.75
N ALA A 104 -6.13 15.77 -3.72
CA ALA A 104 -6.75 14.87 -2.75
C ALA A 104 -6.23 15.02 -1.32
N TRP A 105 -5.12 15.73 -1.10
CA TRP A 105 -4.60 16.07 0.24
C TRP A 105 -5.41 17.16 0.95
N ARG A 106 -6.29 17.88 0.24
CA ARG A 106 -7.01 19.04 0.80
C ARG A 106 -7.96 18.68 1.95
N GLY A 107 -8.25 19.67 2.77
CA GLY A 107 -9.17 19.55 3.91
C GLY A 107 -8.59 18.62 4.98
N LYS A 108 -9.37 17.64 5.44
CA LYS A 108 -8.98 16.73 6.53
C LYS A 108 -8.22 15.47 6.04
N ARG A 109 -7.69 15.48 4.81
CA ARG A 109 -7.09 14.31 4.12
C ARG A 109 -5.56 14.36 4.00
N ALA A 110 -4.88 15.34 4.59
CA ALA A 110 -3.41 15.42 4.55
C ALA A 110 -2.74 14.14 5.08
N MET A 111 -3.25 13.56 6.17
CA MET A 111 -2.74 12.28 6.69
C MET A 111 -3.01 11.09 5.76
N THR A 112 -4.15 11.09 5.05
CA THR A 112 -4.43 10.09 4.01
C THR A 112 -3.39 10.17 2.90
N TRP A 113 -3.05 11.39 2.47
CA TRP A 113 -2.02 11.61 1.46
C TRP A 113 -0.63 11.15 1.92
N MET A 114 -0.23 11.51 3.15
CA MET A 114 1.08 11.13 3.70
C MET A 114 1.25 9.64 3.91
N THR A 115 0.22 8.94 4.39
CA THR A 115 0.26 7.47 4.46
C THR A 115 0.39 6.84 3.08
N GLY A 116 -0.22 7.41 2.03
CA GLY A 116 -0.06 6.95 0.65
C GLY A 116 1.37 7.16 0.12
N ALA A 117 1.98 8.32 0.38
CA ALA A 117 3.37 8.60 -0.01
C ALA A 117 4.37 7.68 0.71
N VAL A 118 4.17 7.45 2.02
CA VAL A 118 4.98 6.51 2.80
C VAL A 118 4.79 5.07 2.30
N ALA A 119 3.57 4.66 1.96
CA ALA A 119 3.32 3.35 1.36
C ALA A 119 4.05 3.17 0.01
N PHE A 120 4.09 4.22 -0.82
CA PHE A 120 4.83 4.20 -2.09
C PHE A 120 6.34 4.02 -1.84
N LEU A 121 6.95 4.82 -0.96
CA LEU A 121 8.38 4.69 -0.65
C LEU A 121 8.72 3.34 0.00
N ALA A 122 7.89 2.88 0.94
CA ALA A 122 8.04 1.56 1.55
C ALA A 122 7.94 0.44 0.49
N SER A 123 7.02 0.56 -0.46
CA SER A 123 6.88 -0.38 -1.57
C SER A 123 8.13 -0.43 -2.44
N VAL A 124 8.75 0.71 -2.75
CA VAL A 124 10.01 0.76 -3.51
C VAL A 124 11.10 -0.02 -2.78
N GLY A 125 11.24 0.18 -1.45
CA GLY A 125 12.19 -0.57 -0.63
C GLY A 125 11.90 -2.08 -0.62
N THR A 126 10.64 -2.48 -0.44
CA THR A 126 10.24 -3.89 -0.50
C THR A 126 10.52 -4.51 -1.86
N ALA A 127 10.22 -3.82 -2.96
CA ALA A 127 10.47 -4.31 -4.31
C ALA A 127 11.98 -4.45 -4.58
N PHE A 128 12.77 -3.49 -4.12
CA PHE A 128 14.23 -3.54 -4.19
C PHE A 128 14.80 -4.79 -3.50
N THR A 129 14.36 -5.09 -2.27
CA THR A 129 14.81 -6.32 -1.58
C THR A 129 14.33 -7.58 -2.31
N GLY A 130 13.23 -7.51 -3.06
CA GLY A 130 12.75 -8.60 -3.92
C GLY A 130 13.63 -8.84 -5.13
N TYR A 131 14.11 -7.78 -5.78
CA TYR A 131 15.00 -7.88 -6.94
C TYR A 131 16.33 -8.54 -6.59
N VAL A 132 16.93 -8.18 -5.46
CA VAL A 132 18.25 -8.70 -5.05
C VAL A 132 18.20 -10.17 -4.60
N ILE A 133 17.03 -10.72 -4.29
CA ILE A 133 16.87 -12.13 -3.91
C ILE A 133 16.49 -13.05 -5.09
N THR A 134 16.48 -12.55 -6.34
CA THR A 134 16.15 -13.36 -7.52
C THR A 134 17.25 -14.34 -7.96
N THR A 135 18.38 -14.35 -7.23
CA THR A 135 19.50 -15.32 -7.35
C THR A 135 20.00 -15.54 -8.77
N ASN A 136 20.03 -14.48 -9.57
CA ASN A 136 20.63 -14.45 -10.91
C ASN A 136 21.76 -13.42 -10.99
N PHE A 137 22.48 -13.40 -12.12
CA PHE A 137 23.63 -12.51 -12.32
C PHE A 137 23.28 -11.02 -12.18
N ASN A 138 22.09 -10.60 -12.62
CA ASN A 138 21.64 -9.22 -12.48
C ASN A 138 21.39 -8.86 -11.01
N ALA A 139 20.78 -9.76 -10.24
CA ALA A 139 20.57 -9.58 -8.80
C ALA A 139 21.88 -9.37 -8.04
N GLN A 140 22.91 -10.16 -8.41
CA GLN A 140 24.25 -10.04 -7.84
C GLN A 140 24.86 -8.66 -8.11
N TRP A 141 24.79 -8.17 -9.36
CA TRP A 141 25.29 -6.85 -9.72
C TRP A 141 24.57 -5.74 -8.96
N ILE A 142 23.23 -5.75 -8.96
CA ILE A 142 22.41 -4.78 -8.23
C ILE A 142 22.75 -4.78 -6.74
N ALA A 143 22.94 -5.96 -6.13
CA ALA A 143 23.25 -6.07 -4.72
C ALA A 143 24.60 -5.42 -4.35
N PHE A 144 25.65 -5.61 -5.18
CA PHE A 144 26.95 -5.00 -4.92
C PHE A 144 26.96 -3.49 -5.13
N GLU A 145 26.37 -2.98 -6.22
CA GLU A 145 26.25 -1.54 -6.46
C GLU A 145 25.45 -0.85 -5.34
N SER A 146 24.37 -1.48 -4.90
CA SER A 146 23.53 -0.92 -3.83
C SER A 146 24.20 -0.99 -2.46
N LYS A 147 25.02 -2.03 -2.20
CA LYS A 147 25.82 -2.11 -0.98
C LYS A 147 26.74 -0.91 -0.85
N ASP A 148 27.36 -0.45 -1.94
CA ASP A 148 28.24 0.71 -1.90
C ASP A 148 27.47 2.00 -1.56
N VAL A 149 26.26 2.16 -2.09
CA VAL A 149 25.36 3.25 -1.67
C VAL A 149 25.04 3.17 -0.18
N MET A 150 24.72 1.98 0.34
CA MET A 150 24.41 1.79 1.77
C MET A 150 25.61 2.07 2.67
N ASN A 151 26.82 1.70 2.24
CA ASN A 151 28.06 2.04 2.93
C ASN A 151 28.28 3.56 2.95
N ALA A 152 28.07 4.24 1.81
CA ALA A 152 28.26 5.68 1.69
C ALA A 152 27.33 6.50 2.61
N VAL A 153 26.11 6.03 2.85
CA VAL A 153 25.15 6.68 3.76
C VAL A 153 25.24 6.18 5.22
N GLY A 154 26.24 5.36 5.54
CA GLY A 154 26.49 4.87 6.90
C GLY A 154 25.55 3.76 7.39
N LEU A 155 24.79 3.12 6.49
CA LEU A 155 23.84 2.05 6.83
C LEU A 155 24.38 0.63 6.61
N GLY A 156 25.50 0.49 5.90
CA GLY A 156 26.03 -0.82 5.48
C GLY A 156 26.39 -1.79 6.62
N ALA A 157 26.62 -1.29 7.83
CA ALA A 157 26.88 -2.13 9.01
C ALA A 157 25.64 -2.91 9.50
N ILE A 158 24.44 -2.40 9.23
CA ILE A 158 23.17 -2.98 9.68
C ILE A 158 22.29 -3.44 8.52
N PHE A 159 22.53 -2.95 7.30
CA PHE A 159 21.77 -3.27 6.10
C PHE A 159 22.75 -3.65 4.98
N ASN A 160 23.14 -4.92 4.95
CA ASN A 160 24.05 -5.45 3.95
C ASN A 160 23.25 -6.04 2.80
N VAL A 161 23.11 -5.28 1.71
CA VAL A 161 22.35 -5.72 0.52
C VAL A 161 22.90 -7.01 -0.09
N ALA A 162 24.21 -7.25 0.04
CA ALA A 162 24.85 -8.47 -0.47
C ALA A 162 24.60 -9.70 0.44
N ASP A 163 24.00 -9.53 1.61
CA ASP A 163 23.55 -10.62 2.47
C ASP A 163 22.19 -11.13 2.00
N LEU A 164 22.21 -12.25 1.25
CA LEU A 164 21.01 -12.90 0.74
C LEU A 164 20.04 -13.30 1.88
N GLY A 165 20.56 -13.80 3.00
CA GLY A 165 19.73 -14.22 4.13
C GLY A 165 19.00 -13.04 4.76
N GLN A 166 19.70 -11.92 4.97
CA GLN A 166 19.10 -10.69 5.47
C GLN A 166 18.02 -10.17 4.51
N MET A 167 18.32 -10.11 3.21
CA MET A 167 17.38 -9.58 2.22
C MET A 167 16.12 -10.46 2.08
N ILE A 168 16.25 -11.78 2.16
CA ILE A 168 15.10 -12.70 2.17
C ILE A 168 14.21 -12.45 3.40
N LEU A 169 14.79 -12.39 4.61
CA LEU A 169 14.02 -12.22 5.85
C LEU A 169 13.27 -10.88 5.86
N LEU A 170 13.92 -9.82 5.39
CA LEU A 170 13.28 -8.51 5.27
C LEU A 170 12.18 -8.51 4.21
N HIS A 171 12.45 -9.06 3.02
CA HIS A 171 11.52 -9.03 1.90
C HIS A 171 10.27 -9.88 2.11
N VAL A 172 10.39 -11.04 2.76
CA VAL A 172 9.27 -11.98 2.93
C VAL A 172 8.44 -11.68 4.18
N CYS A 173 9.05 -11.12 5.22
CA CYS A 173 8.39 -10.93 6.51
C CYS A 173 8.21 -9.45 6.89
N LEU A 174 9.31 -8.77 7.27
CA LEU A 174 9.22 -7.49 7.96
C LEU A 174 8.66 -6.37 7.06
N LEU A 175 9.16 -6.26 5.84
CA LEU A 175 8.78 -5.19 4.91
C LEU A 175 7.33 -5.35 4.42
N PRO A 176 6.86 -6.54 3.98
CA PRO A 176 5.46 -6.72 3.63
C PRO A 176 4.50 -6.51 4.80
N ALA A 177 4.86 -6.95 6.01
CA ALA A 177 4.03 -6.73 7.20
C ALA A 177 3.88 -5.25 7.53
N GLY A 178 5.00 -4.50 7.52
CA GLY A 178 5.00 -3.05 7.71
C GLY A 178 4.20 -2.32 6.64
N LEU A 179 4.38 -2.69 5.36
CA LEU A 179 3.62 -2.14 4.24
C LEU A 179 2.12 -2.43 4.39
N GLY A 180 1.75 -3.66 4.74
CA GLY A 180 0.37 -4.05 5.01
C GLY A 180 -0.28 -3.19 6.08
N LEU A 181 0.43 -2.94 7.19
CA LEU A 181 -0.05 -2.06 8.25
C LEU A 181 -0.27 -0.62 7.76
N ILE A 182 0.67 -0.06 7.00
CA ILE A 182 0.54 1.28 6.43
C ILE A 182 -0.68 1.35 5.49
N VAL A 183 -0.88 0.34 4.64
CA VAL A 183 -2.00 0.27 3.70
C VAL A 183 -3.34 0.15 4.44
N ILE A 184 -3.43 -0.68 5.48
CA ILE A 184 -4.62 -0.76 6.34
C ILE A 184 -4.94 0.63 6.92
N MET A 185 -3.93 1.30 7.49
CA MET A 185 -4.10 2.65 8.04
C MET A 185 -4.54 3.66 6.98
N HIS A 186 -3.95 3.60 5.79
CA HIS A 186 -4.32 4.44 4.65
C HIS A 186 -5.80 4.26 4.28
N VAL A 187 -6.25 3.01 4.12
CA VAL A 187 -7.65 2.68 3.79
C VAL A 187 -8.59 3.14 4.90
N LEU A 188 -8.26 2.94 6.18
CA LEU A 188 -9.06 3.43 7.29
C LEU A 188 -9.20 4.96 7.29
N LEU A 189 -8.14 5.69 6.94
CA LEU A 189 -8.20 7.15 6.80
C LEU A 189 -9.08 7.59 5.62
N VAL A 190 -9.06 6.84 4.50
CA VAL A 190 -9.99 7.05 3.38
C VAL A 190 -11.44 6.84 3.82
N ARG A 191 -11.73 5.75 4.55
CA ARG A 191 -13.09 5.45 5.05
C ARG A 191 -13.57 6.50 6.06
N LYS A 192 -12.68 7.00 6.92
CA LYS A 192 -13.00 8.02 7.92
C LYS A 192 -13.37 9.37 7.29
N HIS A 193 -12.58 9.84 6.34
CA HIS A 193 -12.70 11.19 5.78
C HIS A 193 -13.47 11.25 4.46
N GLY A 194 -13.75 10.10 3.84
CA GLY A 194 -14.37 10.01 2.54
C GLY A 194 -13.46 10.51 1.41
N VAL A 195 -13.93 10.28 0.18
CA VAL A 195 -13.26 10.73 -1.03
C VAL A 195 -13.33 12.26 -1.16
N VAL A 196 -12.30 12.87 -1.74
CA VAL A 196 -12.30 14.32 -2.01
C VAL A 196 -13.38 14.68 -3.04
N PRO A 197 -14.23 15.69 -2.79
CA PRO A 197 -15.13 16.22 -3.82
C PRO A 197 -14.36 16.84 -4.99
N PRO A 198 -14.94 16.89 -6.20
CA PRO A 198 -14.40 17.66 -7.32
C PRO A 198 -14.18 19.13 -6.94
N LEU A 199 -13.25 19.79 -7.63
CA LEU A 199 -12.93 21.22 -7.42
C LEU A 199 -14.18 22.10 -7.56
N GLU A 200 -14.99 21.84 -8.58
CA GLU A 200 -16.21 22.56 -8.93
C GLU A 200 -17.29 22.46 -7.85
N ALA A 201 -17.31 21.39 -7.05
CA ALA A 201 -18.29 21.20 -5.98
C ALA A 201 -18.08 22.17 -4.79
N LEU A 202 -16.97 22.92 -4.78
CA LEU A 202 -16.65 23.94 -3.79
C LEU A 202 -16.97 25.36 -4.27
N ASP A 203 -17.46 25.52 -5.51
CA ASP A 203 -17.91 26.80 -6.04
C ASP A 203 -19.27 27.19 -5.41
N PRO A 204 -19.38 28.36 -4.73
CA PRO A 204 -20.64 28.85 -4.16
C PRO A 204 -21.78 28.93 -5.18
N ASP A 205 -21.47 29.20 -6.45
CA ASP A 205 -22.49 29.33 -7.50
C ASP A 205 -22.93 27.96 -8.03
N ALA A 206 -22.03 26.96 -8.06
CA ALA A 206 -22.38 25.56 -8.35
C ALA A 206 -23.22 24.92 -7.23
N GLN A 207 -23.02 25.32 -5.97
CA GLN A 207 -23.87 24.90 -4.85
C GLN A 207 -25.31 25.44 -4.96
N LYS A 208 -25.49 26.67 -5.43
CA LYS A 208 -26.83 27.25 -5.65
C LYS A 208 -27.57 26.55 -6.79
N ALA A 209 -26.86 26.16 -7.86
CA ALA A 209 -27.45 25.47 -9.01
C ALA A 209 -27.88 24.02 -8.72
N GLN A 210 -27.38 23.37 -7.67
CA GLN A 210 -27.81 22.03 -7.25
C GLN A 210 -29.07 22.01 -6.37
N VAL A 211 -29.51 23.17 -5.87
CA VAL A 211 -30.62 23.31 -4.91
C VAL A 211 -31.85 23.99 -5.56
N ALA A 212 -31.68 24.52 -6.79
CA ALA A 212 -32.76 25.06 -7.63
C ALA A 212 -33.28 23.98 -8.60
#